data_AF-A0A9P6F103-F1
#
_entry.id   AF-A0A9P6F103-F1
#
_cell.length_a   1.000
_cell.length_b   1.000
_cell.length_c   1.000
_cell.angle_alpha   90.00
_cell.angle_beta   90.00
_cell.angle_gamma   90.00
#
_symmetry.space_group_name_H-M   'P 1'
#
loop_
_entity.id
_entity.type
_entity.pdbx_description
1 polymer ?
#
loop_
_entity_poly.entity_id
_entity_poly.type
_entity_poly.pdbx_seq_one_letter_code
_entity_poly.pdbx_strand_id
1 'polypeptide(L)'
;MTTQTAPPTPSAAFARRTLEETAVQLETSTVSGLTTLEANNRRARYGLNEFEVEDDEPIYLKFFKSFYENPLILLLLASAIVSLAMGQRDDAISITLAILIVVTAAIGVGFGSDLKENLPTV
;
A
#
# COMPACT_ATOMS: atom_id res chain seq x y z
N MET A 1 -30.93 -10.96 6.74
CA MET A 1 -29.48 -10.75 6.91
C MET A 1 -28.78 -12.04 6.53
N THR A 2 -28.32 -12.15 5.29
CA THR A 2 -27.61 -13.32 4.76
C THR A 2 -26.14 -12.94 4.68
N THR A 3 -25.33 -13.42 5.62
CA THR A 3 -23.87 -13.31 5.56
C THR A 3 -23.37 -14.17 4.40
N GLN A 4 -22.95 -13.53 3.32
CA GLN A 4 -22.27 -14.17 2.21
C GLN A 4 -20.83 -14.46 2.66
N THR A 5 -20.59 -15.66 3.19
CA THR A 5 -19.26 -16.11 3.58
C THR A 5 -18.45 -16.42 2.33
N ALA A 6 -17.35 -15.70 2.12
CA ALA A 6 -16.38 -16.01 1.07
C ALA A 6 -15.93 -17.49 1.14
N PRO A 7 -15.56 -18.12 0.01
CA PRO A 7 -15.06 -19.48 0.03
C PRO A 7 -13.88 -19.59 1.02
N PRO A 8 -13.82 -20.67 1.83
CA PRO A 8 -12.78 -20.81 2.83
C PRO A 8 -11.41 -20.77 2.15
N THR A 9 -10.50 -19.96 2.70
CA THR A 9 -9.12 -19.94 2.24
C THR A 9 -8.49 -21.33 2.43
N PRO A 10 -7.50 -21.71 1.61
CA PRO A 10 -6.81 -23.00 1.78
C PRO A 10 -6.29 -23.20 3.21
N SER A 11 -5.77 -22.14 3.84
CA SER A 11 -5.33 -22.16 5.23
C SER A 11 -6.46 -22.44 6.23
N ALA A 12 -7.65 -21.89 6.02
CA ALA A 12 -8.82 -22.16 6.88
C ALA A 12 -9.31 -23.61 6.77
N ALA A 13 -9.11 -24.26 5.62
CA ALA A 13 -9.41 -25.68 5.45
C ALA A 13 -8.43 -26.57 6.24
N PHE A 14 -7.12 -26.26 6.21
CA PHE A 14 -6.12 -27.01 6.98
C PHE A 14 -6.21 -26.77 8.49
N ALA A 15 -6.65 -25.57 8.93
CA ALA A 15 -6.79 -25.25 10.35
C ALA A 15 -7.77 -26.16 11.13
N ARG A 16 -8.64 -26.90 10.42
CA ARG A 16 -9.65 -27.80 11.02
C ARG A 16 -9.25 -29.27 10.95
N ARG A 17 -8.07 -29.61 10.41
CA ARG A 17 -7.60 -30.98 10.23
C ARG A 17 -6.61 -31.40 11.30
N THR A 18 -6.46 -32.71 11.51
CA THR A 18 -5.42 -33.21 12.41
C THR A 18 -4.03 -33.11 11.79
N LEU A 19 -2.99 -33.27 12.62
CA LEU A 19 -1.60 -33.23 12.17
C LEU A 19 -1.31 -34.32 11.15
N GLU A 20 -1.83 -35.52 11.38
CA GLU A 20 -1.64 -36.70 10.53
C GLU A 20 -2.32 -36.53 9.18
N GLU A 21 -3.56 -36.05 9.16
CA GLU A 21 -4.30 -35.78 7.92
C GLU A 21 -3.60 -34.70 7.08
N THR A 22 -3.10 -33.66 7.74
CA THR A 22 -2.36 -32.57 7.10
C THR A 22 -1.04 -33.09 6.52
N ALA A 23 -0.31 -33.92 7.25
CA ALA A 23 0.95 -34.52 6.82
C ALA A 23 0.77 -35.45 5.61
N VAL A 24 -0.29 -36.27 5.61
CA VAL A 24 -0.64 -37.14 4.48
C VAL A 24 -0.98 -36.30 3.25
N GLN A 25 -1.84 -35.28 3.41
CA GLN A 25 -2.26 -34.46 2.27
C GLN A 25 -1.14 -33.57 1.71
N LEU A 26 -0.23 -33.09 2.56
CA LEU A 26 0.94 -32.33 2.15
C LEU A 26 2.13 -33.21 1.80
N GLU A 27 1.95 -34.54 1.73
CA GLU A 27 2.98 -35.53 1.40
C GLU A 27 4.29 -35.25 2.15
N THR A 28 4.20 -35.12 3.47
CA THR A 28 5.34 -34.79 4.33
C THR A 28 5.31 -35.61 5.60
N SER A 29 6.48 -35.79 6.22
CA SER A 29 6.61 -36.41 7.53
C SER A 29 6.45 -35.37 8.65
N THR A 30 5.77 -35.74 9.74
CA THR A 30 5.69 -34.92 10.95
C THR A 30 6.98 -34.96 11.77
N VAL A 31 7.85 -35.95 11.55
CA VAL A 31 9.09 -36.16 12.32
C VAL A 31 10.31 -35.64 11.55
N SER A 32 10.41 -35.98 10.26
CA SER A 32 11.58 -35.68 9.43
C SER A 32 11.37 -34.52 8.45
N GLY A 33 10.14 -34.02 8.30
CA GLY A 33 9.82 -32.94 7.38
C GLY A 33 10.02 -33.29 5.91
N LEU A 34 10.22 -32.26 5.08
CA LEU A 34 10.53 -32.39 3.65
C LEU A 34 12.01 -32.64 3.40
N THR A 35 12.31 -33.37 2.32
CA THR A 35 13.67 -33.44 1.79
C THR A 35 14.06 -32.15 1.05
N THR A 36 15.37 -31.89 0.93
CA THR A 36 15.87 -30.72 0.17
C THR A 36 15.41 -30.72 -1.29
N LEU A 37 15.31 -31.90 -1.90
CA LEU A 37 14.82 -32.06 -3.27
C LEU A 37 13.34 -31.65 -3.39
N GLU A 38 12.48 -32.13 -2.49
CA GLU A 38 11.06 -31.77 -2.47
C GLU A 38 10.84 -30.29 -2.15
N ALA A 39 11.61 -29.74 -1.22
CA ALA A 39 11.56 -28.32 -0.90
C ALA A 39 11.89 -27.45 -2.13
N ASN A 40 12.92 -27.81 -2.89
CA ASN A 40 13.28 -27.11 -4.13
C ASN A 40 12.22 -27.27 -5.22
N ASN A 41 11.67 -28.49 -5.38
CA ASN A 41 10.57 -28.73 -6.33
C ASN A 41 9.32 -27.93 -5.98
N ARG A 42 8.97 -27.82 -4.70
CA ARG A 42 7.83 -27.01 -4.24
C ARG A 42 8.09 -25.52 -4.43
N ARG A 43 9.31 -25.04 -4.16
CA ARG A 43 9.70 -23.65 -4.43
C ARG A 43 9.61 -23.31 -5.92
N ALA A 44 10.01 -24.21 -6.81
CA ALA A 44 9.88 -24.03 -8.25
C ALA A 44 8.41 -24.01 -8.73
N ARG A 45 7.51 -24.71 -8.03
CA ARG A 45 6.08 -24.78 -8.38
C ARG A 45 5.26 -23.62 -7.78
N TYR A 46 5.50 -23.28 -6.52
CA TYR A 46 4.67 -22.34 -5.75
C TYR A 46 5.32 -20.97 -5.59
N GLY A 47 6.60 -20.82 -5.94
CA GLY A 47 7.35 -19.59 -5.72
C GLY A 47 7.91 -19.48 -4.31
N LEU A 48 8.48 -18.31 -4.03
CA LEU A 48 8.96 -17.95 -2.70
C LEU A 48 7.77 -17.61 -1.80
N ASN A 49 7.86 -17.96 -0.52
CA ASN A 49 6.87 -17.57 0.49
C ASN A 49 7.18 -16.15 0.98
N GLU A 50 7.17 -15.20 0.05
CA GLU A 50 7.27 -13.77 0.30
C GLU A 50 5.95 -13.13 -0.12
N PHE A 51 5.54 -12.11 0.63
CA PHE A 51 4.41 -11.31 0.21
C PHE A 51 4.82 -10.58 -1.06
N GLU A 52 3.95 -10.63 -2.06
CA GLU A 52 4.06 -9.80 -3.24
C GLU A 52 3.93 -8.36 -2.75
N VAL A 53 5.08 -7.69 -2.57
CA VAL A 53 5.10 -6.26 -2.31
C VAL A 53 4.67 -5.65 -3.62
N GLU A 54 3.46 -5.11 -3.68
CA GLU A 54 3.03 -4.33 -4.84
C GLU A 54 4.14 -3.33 -5.12
N ASP A 55 4.65 -3.35 -6.36
CA ASP A 55 5.68 -2.42 -6.79
C ASP A 55 5.25 -1.03 -6.35
N ASP A 56 6.08 -0.40 -5.51
CA ASP A 56 5.79 0.90 -4.94
C ASP A 56 5.37 1.81 -6.09
N GLU A 57 4.09 2.22 -6.10
CA GLU A 57 3.59 3.12 -7.13
C GLU A 57 4.59 4.26 -7.24
N PRO A 58 5.15 4.52 -8.43
CA PRO A 58 6.26 5.44 -8.53
C PRO A 58 5.85 6.80 -7.97
N ILE A 59 6.75 7.46 -7.24
CA ILE A 59 6.46 8.69 -6.48
C ILE A 59 5.78 9.75 -7.36
N TYR A 60 6.13 9.82 -8.65
CA TYR A 60 5.47 10.73 -9.60
C TYR A 60 3.99 10.39 -9.84
N LEU A 61 3.63 9.10 -9.89
CA LEU A 61 2.25 8.64 -10.09
C LEU A 61 1.40 8.93 -8.84
N LYS A 62 1.93 8.64 -7.64
CA LYS A 62 1.32 9.02 -6.36
C LYS A 62 1.13 10.54 -6.27
N PHE A 63 2.10 11.32 -6.76
CA PHE A 63 2.01 12.79 -6.80
C PHE A 63 0.85 13.26 -7.69
N PHE A 64 0.74 12.80 -8.94
CA PHE A 64 -0.38 13.19 -9.83
C PHE A 64 -1.74 12.76 -9.29
N LYS A 65 -1.85 11.55 -8.73
CA LYS A 65 -3.08 11.04 -8.11
C LYS A 65 -3.55 11.98 -6.98
N SER A 66 -2.62 12.48 -6.18
CA SER A 66 -2.91 13.45 -5.11
C SER A 66 -3.53 14.76 -5.63
N PHE A 67 -3.16 15.26 -6.82
CA PHE A 67 -3.81 16.46 -7.39
C PHE A 67 -5.28 16.23 -7.71
N TYR A 68 -5.62 15.06 -8.27
CA TYR A 68 -6.99 14.74 -8.67
C TYR A 68 -7.87 14.39 -7.48
N GLU A 69 -7.34 13.68 -6.48
CA GLU A 69 -8.09 13.29 -5.29
C GLU A 69 -8.33 14.45 -4.33
N ASN A 70 -7.47 15.47 -4.35
CA ASN A 70 -7.57 16.63 -3.45
C ASN A 70 -8.12 17.86 -4.21
N PRO A 71 -9.45 18.11 -4.18
CA PRO A 71 -10.07 19.24 -4.88
C PRO A 71 -9.54 20.61 -4.42
N LEU A 72 -8.97 20.69 -3.21
CA LEU A 72 -8.33 21.90 -2.68
C LEU A 72 -7.11 22.30 -3.51
N ILE A 73 -6.28 21.35 -3.94
CA ILE A 73 -5.08 21.63 -4.75
C ILE A 73 -5.49 22.14 -6.15
N LEU A 74 -6.52 21.54 -6.75
CA LEU A 74 -7.07 21.98 -8.04
C LEU A 74 -7.63 23.40 -7.95
N LEU A 75 -8.35 23.72 -6.89
CA LEU A 75 -8.90 25.06 -6.65
C LEU A 75 -7.78 26.11 -6.53
N LEU A 76 -6.71 25.78 -5.81
CA LEU A 76 -5.54 26.65 -5.66
C LEU A 76 -4.83 26.89 -7.01
N LEU A 77 -4.62 25.83 -7.80
CA LEU A 77 -4.02 25.96 -9.13
C LEU A 77 -4.86 26.85 -10.05
N ALA A 78 -6.19 26.68 -10.04
CA ALA A 78 -7.11 27.52 -10.80
C ALA A 78 -7.03 29.00 -10.36
N SER A 79 -6.96 29.26 -9.05
CA SER A 79 -6.81 30.61 -8.51
C SER A 79 -5.49 31.27 -8.97
N ALA A 80 -4.38 30.54 -8.95
CA ALA A 80 -3.09 31.03 -9.43
C ALA A 80 -3.14 31.41 -10.93
N ILE A 81 -3.79 30.60 -11.77
CA ILE A 81 -3.97 30.89 -13.19
C ILE A 81 -4.79 32.16 -13.40
N VAL A 82 -5.90 32.31 -12.68
CA VAL A 82 -6.76 33.51 -12.76
C VAL A 82 -6.00 34.76 -12.32
N SER A 83 -5.24 34.70 -11.23
CA SER A 83 -4.44 35.83 -10.73
C SER A 83 -3.33 36.26 -11.70
N LEU A 84 -2.64 35.29 -12.32
CA LEU A 84 -1.65 35.57 -13.36
C LEU A 84 -2.29 36.21 -14.60
N ALA A 85 -3.44 35.71 -15.04
CA ALA A 85 -4.19 36.30 -16.17
C ALA A 85 -4.63 37.74 -15.89
N MET A 86 -4.89 38.08 -14.62
CA MET A 86 -5.30 39.41 -14.19
C MET A 86 -4.14 40.40 -14.07
N GLY A 87 -2.88 39.93 -14.16
CA GLY A 87 -1.68 40.78 -14.16
C GLY A 87 -1.33 41.41 -12.81
N GLN A 88 -2.00 41.00 -11.73
CA GLN A 88 -1.81 41.53 -10.39
C GLN A 88 -0.70 40.76 -9.67
N ARG A 89 0.51 41.32 -9.70
CA ARG A 89 1.71 40.67 -9.13
C ARG A 89 1.63 40.48 -7.62
N ASP A 90 0.99 41.42 -6.91
CA ASP A 90 0.84 41.35 -5.45
C ASP A 90 -0.08 40.19 -5.03
N ASP A 91 -1.19 39.99 -5.74
CA ASP A 91 -2.11 38.87 -5.51
C ASP A 91 -1.49 37.53 -5.92
N ALA A 92 -0.76 37.51 -7.03
CA ALA A 92 -0.07 36.30 -7.51
C ALA A 92 0.98 35.81 -6.49
N ILE A 93 1.72 36.74 -5.85
CA ILE A 93 2.69 36.41 -4.81
C ILE A 93 1.99 35.80 -3.59
N SER A 94 0.89 36.41 -3.14
CA SER A 94 0.11 35.92 -1.99
C SER A 94 -0.43 34.51 -2.21
N ILE A 95 -1.02 34.26 -3.38
CA ILE A 95 -1.56 32.94 -3.75
C ILE A 95 -0.44 31.90 -3.87
N THR A 96 0.68 32.26 -4.50
CA THR A 96 1.84 31.36 -4.63
C THR A 96 2.42 30.98 -3.26
N LEU A 97 2.51 31.93 -2.34
CA LEU A 97 2.99 31.67 -0.98
C LEU A 97 2.03 30.75 -0.20
N ALA A 98 0.71 30.98 -0.33
CA ALA A 98 -0.29 30.10 0.29
C ALA A 98 -0.18 28.66 -0.24
N ILE A 99 0.01 28.48 -1.55
CA ILE A 99 0.22 27.17 -2.18
C ILE A 99 1.48 26.51 -1.63
N LEU A 100 2.60 27.25 -1.58
CA LEU A 100 3.88 26.73 -1.10
C LEU A 100 3.79 26.21 0.34
N ILE A 101 3.12 26.95 1.23
CA ILE A 101 2.91 26.55 2.63
C ILE A 101 2.05 25.28 2.70
N VAL A 102 0.94 25.23 1.97
CA VAL A 102 0.03 24.06 1.97
C VAL A 102 0.72 22.81 1.44
N VAL A 103 1.49 22.92 0.35
CA VAL A 103 2.25 21.79 -0.20
C VAL A 103 3.34 21.34 0.77
N THR A 104 4.07 22.27 1.37
CA THR A 104 5.11 21.95 2.36
C THR A 104 4.52 21.27 3.60
N ALA A 105 3.36 21.74 4.08
CA ALA A 105 2.65 21.13 5.20
C ALA A 105 2.09 19.75 4.85
N ALA A 106 1.52 19.57 3.65
CA ALA A 106 1.00 18.29 3.19
C ALA A 106 2.11 17.23 3.09
N ILE A 107 3.26 17.59 2.54
CA ILE A 107 4.44 16.71 2.51
C ILE A 107 4.91 16.39 3.93
N GLY A 108 5.03 17.40 4.81
CA GLY A 108 5.43 17.19 6.20
C GLY A 108 4.47 16.30 7.01
N VAL A 109 3.16 16.41 6.78
CA VAL A 109 2.13 15.57 7.41
C VAL A 109 2.15 14.15 6.86
N GLY A 110 2.35 13.97 5.55
CA GLY A 110 2.54 12.65 4.93
C GLY A 110 3.75 11.92 5.50
N PHE A 111 4.92 12.57 5.50
CA PHE A 111 6.14 12.03 6.12
C PHE A 111 6.00 11.77 7.63
N GLY A 112 5.24 12.60 8.34
CA GLY A 112 4.95 12.39 9.76
C GLY A 112 4.07 11.16 10.03
N SER A 113 3.22 10.81 9.07
CA SER A 113 2.34 9.64 9.12
C SER A 113 3.14 8.35 8.87
N ASP A 114 4.06 8.38 7.89
CA ASP A 114 5.00 7.29 7.62
C ASP A 114 5.94 7.02 8.82
N LEU A 115 6.34 8.05 9.56
CA LEU A 115 7.13 7.93 10.79
C LEU A 115 6.32 7.37 11.98
N LYS A 116 4.99 7.57 11.99
CA LYS A 116 4.10 7.05 13.05
C LYS A 116 3.80 5.56 12.86
N GLU A 117 3.75 5.11 11.61
CA GLU A 117 3.47 3.71 11.24
C GLU A 117 4.68 2.78 11.46
N ASN A 118 5.90 3.32 11.39
CA ASN A 118 7.15 2.56 11.55
C ASN A 118 7.79 2.66 12.95
N LEU A 119 7.07 3.20 13.94
CA LEU A 119 7.53 3.22 15.33
C LEU A 119 7.05 1.94 16.04
N PRO A 120 7.95 1.12 16.61
CA PRO A 120 7.52 -0.05 17.36
C PRO A 120 6.66 0.39 18.55
N THR A 121 5.38 0.02 18.54
CA THR A 121 4.55 0.10 19.75
C THR A 121 5.12 -0.89 20.77
N VAL A 122 5.78 -0.36 21.80
CA VAL A 122 6.18 -1.11 23.00
C VAL A 122 4.97 -1.35 23.89
#